data_AF-A0A1C7WDA8-F1
#
_entry.id   AF-A0A1C7WDA8-F1
#
_cell.length_a   1.000
_cell.length_b   1.000
_cell.length_c   1.000
_cell.angle_alpha   90.00
_cell.angle_beta   90.00
_cell.angle_gamma   90.00
#
_symmetry.space_group_name_H-M   'P 1'
#
loop_
_entity.id
_entity.type
_entity.pdbx_description
1 polymer ?
#
loop_
_entity_poly.entity_id
_entity_poly.type
_entity_poly.pdbx_seq_one_letter_code
_entity_poly.pdbx_strand_id
1 'polypeptide(L)' 'MSPAVFNHLITLTKGLDKDIKLAAIQALGEGAHPAPVIIQELLLLSQGLDKDVKIAATLSLGRIFRTRAN' A
#
# COMPACT_ATOMS: atom_id res chain seq x y z
N MET A 1 -13.49 1.34 -3.25
CA MET A 1 -12.56 0.89 -4.31
C MET A 1 -13.06 -0.43 -4.85
N SER A 2 -13.08 -0.64 -6.17
CA SER A 2 -13.53 -1.92 -6.71
C SER A 2 -12.49 -3.03 -6.44
N PRO A 3 -12.89 -4.29 -6.30
CA PRO A 3 -11.96 -5.42 -6.10
C PRO A 3 -10.90 -5.53 -7.20
N ALA A 4 -11.26 -5.18 -8.44
CA ALA A 4 -10.35 -5.21 -9.58
C ALA A 4 -9.17 -4.24 -9.41
N VAL A 5 -9.44 -3.01 -8.95
CA VAL A 5 -8.38 -1.99 -8.76
C VAL A 5 -7.44 -2.42 -7.62
N PHE A 6 -8.00 -2.95 -6.52
CA PHE A 6 -7.19 -3.48 -5.42
C PHE A 6 -6.26 -4.61 -5.87
N ASN A 7 -6.80 -5.62 -6.57
CA ASN A 7 -6.02 -6.76 -7.04
C ASN A 7 -4.88 -6.30 -7.97
N HIS A 8 -5.18 -5.36 -8.86
CA HIS A 8 -4.18 -4.81 -9.77
C HIS A 8 -3.03 -4.12 -9.01
N LEU A 9 -3.34 -3.27 -8.03
CA LEU A 9 -2.31 -2.59 -7.24
C LEU A 9 -1.44 -3.58 -6.44
N ILE A 10 -2.03 -4.62 -5.85
CA ILE A 10 -1.26 -5.69 -5.17
C ILE A 10 -0.33 -6.42 -6.15
N THR A 11 -0.75 -6.66 -7.38
CA THR A 11 0.14 -7.24 -8.38
C THR A 11 1.33 -6.30 -8.67
N LEU A 12 1.08 -4.99 -8.76
CA LEU A 12 2.13 -4.00 -9.02
C LEU A 12 3.12 -3.85 -7.84
N THR A 13 2.71 -4.07 -6.59
CA THR A 13 3.65 -4.06 -5.44
C THR A 13 4.70 -5.18 -5.51
N LYS A 14 4.44 -6.22 -6.30
CA LYS A 14 5.33 -7.37 -6.52
C LYS A 14 6.16 -7.27 -7.79
N GLY A 15 5.99 -6.21 -8.57
CA GLY A 15 6.72 -5.98 -9.81
C GLY A 15 8.22 -5.72 -9.61
N LEU A 16 8.96 -5.68 -10.73
CA LEU A 16 10.40 -5.39 -10.74
C LEU A 16 10.68 -3.88 -10.87
N ASP A 17 9.81 -3.15 -11.54
CA ASP A 17 9.93 -1.70 -11.67
C ASP A 17 9.68 -1.03 -10.30
N LYS A 18 10.69 -0.32 -9.82
CA LYS A 18 10.69 0.27 -8.48
C LYS A 18 9.69 1.42 -8.38
N ASP A 19 9.60 2.27 -9.39
CA ASP A 19 8.74 3.45 -9.35
C ASP A 19 7.26 3.05 -9.40
N ILE A 20 6.92 2.09 -10.26
CA ILE A 20 5.58 1.50 -10.35
C ILE A 20 5.21 0.82 -9.02
N LYS A 21 6.14 0.08 -8.42
CA LYS A 21 5.95 -0.56 -7.11
C LYS A 21 5.64 0.47 -6.03
N LEU A 22 6.44 1.53 -5.93
CA LEU A 22 6.25 2.58 -4.93
C LEU A 22 4.92 3.31 -5.13
N ALA A 23 4.57 3.63 -6.39
CA ALA A 23 3.29 4.27 -6.72
C ALA A 23 2.10 3.39 -6.32
N ALA A 24 2.17 2.08 -6.56
CA ALA A 24 1.13 1.14 -6.18
C ALA A 24 0.94 1.06 -4.66
N ILE A 25 2.05 1.02 -3.91
CA ILE A 25 2.02 1.03 -2.43
C ILE A 25 1.35 2.30 -1.93
N GLN A 26 1.73 3.46 -2.45
CA GLN A 26 1.11 4.73 -2.06
C GLN A 26 -0.39 4.78 -2.38
N ALA A 27 -0.79 4.30 -3.56
CA ALA A 27 -2.19 4.26 -3.97
C ALA A 27 -3.06 3.36 -3.08
N LEU A 28 -2.51 2.26 -2.56
CA LEU A 28 -3.19 1.42 -1.57
C LEU A 28 -3.53 2.18 -0.28
N GLY A 29 -2.75 3.21 0.07
CA GLY A 29 -2.96 4.06 1.25
C GLY A 29 -4.03 5.15 1.10
N GLU A 30 -4.46 5.46 -0.12
CA GLU A 30 -5.44 6.53 -0.41
C GLU A 30 -6.90 6.05 -0.27
N GLY A 31 -7.12 4.75 -0.08
CA GLY A 31 -8.47 4.20 0.06
C GLY A 31 -9.08 4.49 1.44
N ALA A 32 -10.28 5.09 1.47
CA ALA A 32 -10.97 5.40 2.74
C ALA A 32 -11.34 4.16 3.59
N HIS A 33 -11.69 3.06 2.92
CA HIS A 33 -12.03 1.78 3.57
C HIS A 33 -11.15 0.67 3.01
N PRO A 34 -9.88 0.58 3.44
CA PRO A 34 -8.99 -0.45 2.94
C PRO A 34 -9.43 -1.81 3.49
N ALA A 35 -9.47 -2.80 2.61
CA ALA A 35 -9.72 -4.18 2.99
C ALA A 35 -8.61 -4.68 3.93
N PRO A 36 -8.89 -5.62 4.85
CA PRO A 36 -7.89 -6.15 5.79
C PRO A 36 -6.63 -6.70 5.11
N VAL A 37 -6.77 -7.26 3.91
CA VAL A 37 -5.65 -7.75 3.09
C VAL A 37 -4.69 -6.63 2.66
N ILE A 38 -5.18 -5.41 2.40
CA ILE A 38 -4.35 -4.25 2.08
C ILE A 38 -3.48 -3.89 3.29
N ILE A 39 -4.09 -3.84 4.47
CA ILE A 39 -3.39 -3.49 5.71
C ILE A 39 -2.29 -4.51 6.00
N GLN A 40 -2.58 -5.80 5.83
CA GLN A 40 -1.58 -6.86 6.02
C GLN A 40 -0.42 -6.76 5.03
N GLU A 41 -0.69 -6.52 3.73
CA GLU A 41 0.37 -6.34 2.74
C GLU A 41 1.26 -5.13 3.10
N LEU A 42 0.66 -3.99 3.45
CA LEU A 42 1.41 -2.79 3.83
C LEU A 42 2.24 -3.00 5.12
N LEU A 43 1.74 -3.77 6.08
CA LEU A 43 2.50 -4.14 7.28
C LEU A 43 3.69 -5.05 6.96
N LEU A 44 3.55 -5.95 5.98
CA LEU A 44 4.63 -6.81 5.51
C LEU A 44 5.71 -5.97 4.80
N LEU A 45 5.29 -5.08 3.92
CA LEU A 45 6.19 -4.19 3.15
C LEU A 45 6.92 -3.19 4.05
N SER A 46 6.31 -2.70 5.14
CA SER A 46 6.97 -1.78 6.09
C SER A 46 8.11 -2.43 6.89
N GLN A 47 8.13 -3.77 6.93
CA GLN A 47 9.16 -4.57 7.60
C GLN A 47 10.22 -5.13 6.64
N GLY A 48 10.10 -4.84 5.33
CA GLY A 48 11.03 -5.31 4.31
C GLY A 48 12.44 -4.72 4.40
N LEU A 49 13.29 -5.09 3.43
CA LEU A 49 14.68 -4.63 3.35
C LEU A 49 14.86 -3.37 2.48
N ASP A 50 14.01 -3.19 1.46
CA ASP A 50 14.10 -2.01 0.59
C ASP A 50 13.58 -0.76 1.32
N LYS A 51 14.47 0.20 1.58
CA LYS A 51 14.18 1.42 2.34
C LYS A 51 13.01 2.21 1.76
N ASP A 52 12.93 2.35 0.44
CA ASP A 52 11.91 3.17 -0.20
C ASP A 52 10.54 2.49 -0.12
N VAL A 53 10.51 1.17 -0.28
CA VAL A 53 9.31 0.35 -0.06
C VAL A 53 8.81 0.48 1.37
N LYS A 54 9.70 0.41 2.38
CA LYS A 54 9.33 0.58 3.79
C LYS A 54 8.71 1.94 4.04
N ILE A 55 9.32 3.00 3.52
CA ILE A 55 8.84 4.37 3.67
C ILE A 55 7.46 4.52 3.03
N ALA A 56 7.29 4.08 1.79
CA ALA A 56 6.00 4.15 1.09
C ALA A 56 4.90 3.40 1.84
N ALA A 57 5.20 2.20 2.34
CA ALA A 57 4.24 1.39 3.08
C ALA A 57 3.86 2.04 4.43
N THR A 58 4.84 2.58 5.15
CA THR A 58 4.63 3.28 6.43
C THR A 58 3.77 4.53 6.25
N LEU A 59 4.05 5.34 5.22
CA LEU A 59 3.24 6.50 4.87
C LEU A 59 1.80 6.10 4.55
N SER A 60 1.62 5.03 3.77
CA SER A 60 0.30 4.52 3.38
C SER A 60 -0.52 4.06 4.58
N LEU A 61 0.09 3.34 5.53
CA LEU A 61 -0.54 2.97 6.80
C LEU A 61 -0.96 4.22 7.60
N GLY A 62 -0.13 5.25 7.64
CA GLY A 62 -0.46 6.53 8.29
C GLY A 62 -1.65 7.25 7.64
N ARG A 63 -1.76 7.22 6.31
CA ARG A 63 -2.90 7.80 5.56
C ARG A 63 -4.20 7.04 5.87
N ILE A 64 -4.15 5.72 5.89
CA ILE A 64 -5.29 4.86 6.27
C ILE A 64 -5.75 5.19 7.69
N PHE A 65 -4.81 5.27 8.65
CA PHE A 65 -5.14 5.60 10.04
C PHE A 65 -5.82 6.96 10.16
N ARG A 66 -5.28 7.99 9.51
CA ARG A 66 -5.87 9.35 9.51
C ARG A 66 -7.27 9.36 8.88
N THR A 67 -7.46 8.64 7.79
CA THR A 67 -8.75 8.62 7.09
C THR A 67 -9.83 7.93 7.90
N ARG A 68 -9.48 6.97 8.77
CA ARG A 68 -10.43 6.34 9.71
C ARG A 68 -10.73 7.16 10.96
N ALA A 69 -9.88 8.13 11.27
CA ALA A 69 -10.03 8.99 12.45
C ALA A 69 -10.91 10.23 12.18
N ASN A 70 -11.25 10.49 10.91
CA ASN A 70 -12.11 11.57 10.45
C ASN A 70 -13.49 11.02 10.04
#